data_AF-A0A7X6ZGN7-F1
#
_entry.id   AF-A0A7X6ZGN7-F1
#
_cell.length_a   1.000
_cell.length_b   1.000
_cell.length_c   1.000
_cell.angle_alpha   90.00
_cell.angle_beta   90.00
_cell.angle_gamma   90.00
#
_symmetry.space_group_name_H-M   'P 1'
#
loop_
_entity.id
_entity.type
_entity.pdbx_description
1 polymer ?
#
loop_
_entity_poly.entity_id
_entity_poly.type
_entity_poly.pdbx_seq_one_letter_code
_entity_poly.pdbx_strand_id
1 'polypeptide(L)'
;LWTELNQSHIPTDVIWTETLPPEKLGRYRVLILSAARIIPEMEAMLLSDWVEKGGTLIDTGTTSLYNEGGELQDNYSLSKLFGVNYVAHAGEADPAKNDTSCWKNGGPSTLDYEFGLNPVKFRDVIHRDIKPVKSLKEYSLLENATTFMPVPEVGARCEYDMPLGYDKVEPVTAEVIAKFYNGDPAITVNKVGKGLCFMWTPMHPALSHTSSDWEMHPNKLDFWPNAREMLQGMVLGGLKHQGAKLPVETDNLPTEVEITVRSQPEHNRTIVHVLNYDTRQDKVDEYSLTINVPDGKQVARVFYPDTETEINFVAEEGSVAMGLRSFEIHDMIVVQWK
;
A
#
# COMPACT_ATOMS: atom_id res chain seq x y z
N LEU A 1 -2.71 -3.75 3.58
CA LEU A 1 -1.58 -3.32 2.74
C LEU A 1 -1.36 -4.28 1.57
N TRP A 2 -0.80 -5.49 1.71
CA TRP A 2 -0.61 -6.38 0.54
C TRP A 2 -1.92 -6.65 -0.21
N THR A 3 -2.99 -7.00 0.51
CA THR A 3 -4.33 -7.19 -0.08
C THR A 3 -4.90 -5.92 -0.71
N GLU A 4 -4.64 -4.74 -0.13
CA GLU A 4 -5.08 -3.46 -0.73
C GLU A 4 -4.39 -3.22 -2.06
N LEU A 5 -3.08 -3.46 -2.13
CA LEU A 5 -2.30 -3.34 -3.37
C LEU A 5 -2.75 -4.35 -4.42
N ASN A 6 -3.05 -5.58 -4.02
CA ASN A 6 -3.55 -6.63 -4.89
C ASN A 6 -4.91 -6.23 -5.51
N GLN A 7 -5.87 -5.81 -4.68
CA GLN A 7 -7.17 -5.31 -5.15
C GLN A 7 -7.09 -4.02 -5.97
N SER A 8 -6.02 -3.23 -5.80
CA SER A 8 -5.69 -2.07 -6.64
C SER A 8 -4.87 -2.42 -7.88
N HIS A 9 -4.64 -3.71 -8.15
CA HIS A 9 -3.83 -4.23 -9.25
C HIS A 9 -2.40 -3.66 -9.30
N ILE A 10 -1.81 -3.37 -8.15
CA ILE A 10 -0.42 -2.88 -8.02
C ILE A 10 0.51 -4.08 -7.78
N PRO A 11 1.36 -4.46 -8.75
CA PRO A 11 2.32 -5.55 -8.56
C PRO A 11 3.33 -5.19 -7.48
N THR A 12 3.48 -6.08 -6.50
CA THR A 12 4.25 -5.82 -5.28
C THR A 12 5.07 -7.04 -4.87
N ASP A 13 6.30 -6.82 -4.43
CA ASP A 13 7.14 -7.83 -3.79
C ASP A 13 7.14 -7.65 -2.26
N VAL A 14 7.32 -8.75 -1.53
CA VAL A 14 7.65 -8.72 -0.10
C VAL A 14 9.15 -8.95 0.05
N ILE A 15 9.82 -8.01 0.70
CA ILE A 15 11.27 -8.04 0.92
C ILE A 15 11.58 -7.99 2.42
N TRP A 16 12.68 -8.64 2.81
CA TRP A 16 13.20 -8.63 4.17
C TRP A 16 14.40 -7.69 4.24
N THR A 17 14.32 -6.64 5.07
CA THR A 17 15.33 -5.58 5.12
C THR A 17 16.71 -6.12 5.53
N GLU A 18 16.75 -7.15 6.39
CA GLU A 18 17.98 -7.78 6.88
C GLU A 18 18.80 -8.44 5.76
N THR A 19 18.17 -8.72 4.62
CA THR A 19 18.79 -9.43 3.49
C THR A 19 18.81 -8.63 2.20
N LEU A 20 18.44 -7.34 2.25
CA LEU A 20 18.31 -6.50 1.07
C LEU A 20 19.60 -5.70 0.82
N PRO A 21 20.49 -6.14 -0.08
CA PRO A 21 21.64 -5.33 -0.44
C PRO A 21 21.19 -4.08 -1.23
N PRO A 22 21.99 -3.00 -1.21
CA PRO A 22 21.65 -1.74 -1.87
C PRO A 22 21.29 -1.89 -3.35
N GLU A 23 21.95 -2.80 -4.09
CA GLU A 23 21.63 -3.03 -5.50
C GLU A 23 20.23 -3.60 -5.73
N LYS A 24 19.70 -4.39 -4.78
CA LYS A 24 18.33 -4.93 -4.89
C LYS A 24 17.29 -3.87 -4.53
N LEU A 25 17.60 -2.99 -3.59
CA LEU A 25 16.73 -1.88 -3.20
C LEU A 25 16.49 -0.90 -4.36
N GLY A 26 17.53 -0.62 -5.17
CA GLY A 26 17.43 0.24 -6.35
C GLY A 26 16.47 -0.24 -7.45
N ARG A 27 15.97 -1.48 -7.38
CA ARG A 27 14.95 -2.00 -8.30
C ARG A 27 13.55 -1.51 -7.97
N TYR A 28 13.32 -1.07 -6.73
CA TYR A 28 12.03 -0.59 -6.26
C TYR A 28 11.96 0.93 -6.34
N ARG A 29 10.81 1.44 -6.81
CA ARG A 29 10.52 2.88 -6.85
C ARG A 29 9.76 3.34 -5.60
N VAL A 30 8.98 2.46 -5.00
CA VAL A 30 8.18 2.73 -3.80
C VAL A 30 8.45 1.62 -2.78
N LEU A 31 8.63 2.01 -1.52
CA LEU A 31 8.70 1.10 -0.38
C LEU A 31 7.60 1.46 0.62
N ILE A 32 7.01 0.44 1.24
CA ILE A 32 5.99 0.60 2.28
C ILE A 32 6.49 -0.05 3.57
N LEU A 33 6.66 0.72 4.63
CA LEU A 33 6.98 0.24 5.96
C LEU A 33 5.73 0.22 6.85
N SER A 34 5.20 -0.99 7.04
CA SER A 34 3.98 -1.24 7.78
C SER A 34 4.23 -1.34 9.28
N ALA A 35 4.20 -0.22 10.01
CA ALA A 35 4.49 -0.17 11.44
C ALA A 35 5.79 -0.94 11.78
N ALA A 36 6.83 -0.71 10.98
CA ALA A 36 8.16 -1.26 11.19
C ALA A 36 8.81 -0.50 12.35
N ARG A 37 8.37 -0.86 13.56
CA ARG A 37 8.57 -0.08 14.80
C ARG A 37 10.02 0.14 15.15
N ILE A 38 10.87 -0.84 14.86
CA ILE A 38 12.31 -0.82 15.13
C ILE A 38 13.02 -0.78 13.78
N ILE A 39 13.82 0.27 13.57
CA ILE A 39 14.68 0.41 12.39
C ILE A 39 16.10 0.67 12.90
N PRO A 40 17.03 -0.30 12.75
CA PRO A 40 18.43 -0.12 13.11
C PRO A 40 19.09 1.05 12.35
N GLU A 41 20.13 1.64 12.91
CA GLU A 41 20.79 2.82 12.34
C GLU A 41 21.27 2.60 10.89
N MET A 42 21.85 1.42 10.61
CA MET A 42 22.32 1.09 9.25
C MET A 42 21.17 1.02 8.23
N GLU A 43 20.01 0.50 8.64
CA GLU A 43 18.81 0.46 7.78
C GLU A 43 18.24 1.87 7.58
N ALA A 44 18.24 2.69 8.64
CA ALA A 44 17.81 4.09 8.53
C ALA A 44 18.69 4.89 7.56
N MET A 45 20.01 4.66 7.58
CA MET A 45 20.94 5.25 6.61
C MET A 45 20.68 4.78 5.18
N LEU A 46 20.45 3.47 4.99
CA LEU A 46 20.14 2.89 3.68
C LEU A 46 18.85 3.48 3.09
N LEU A 47 17.79 3.55 3.90
CA LEU A 47 16.51 4.13 3.51
C LEU A 47 16.67 5.61 3.17
N SER A 48 17.44 6.36 3.97
CA SER A 48 17.68 7.79 3.73
C SER A 48 18.38 8.03 2.39
N ASP A 49 19.48 7.32 2.12
CA ASP A 49 20.21 7.42 0.85
C ASP A 49 19.34 7.03 -0.36
N TRP A 50 18.50 6.00 -0.21
CA TRP A 50 17.59 5.57 -1.27
C TRP A 50 16.49 6.61 -1.57
N VAL A 51 15.86 7.19 -0.53
CA VAL A 51 14.88 8.27 -0.71
C VAL A 51 15.55 9.50 -1.33
N GLU A 52 16.72 9.93 -0.83
CA GLU A 52 17.45 11.08 -1.38
C GLU A 52 17.74 10.94 -2.88
N LYS A 53 17.96 9.71 -3.36
CA LYS A 53 18.19 9.39 -4.78
C LYS A 53 16.93 9.34 -5.64
N GLY A 54 15.73 9.39 -5.04
CA GLY A 54 14.47 9.42 -5.76
C GLY A 54 13.43 8.41 -5.27
N GLY A 55 13.76 7.55 -4.32
CA GLY A 55 12.82 6.59 -3.76
C GLY A 55 11.61 7.26 -3.11
N THR A 56 10.46 6.59 -3.15
CA THR A 56 9.28 7.00 -2.36
C THR A 56 9.05 6.07 -1.20
N LEU A 57 9.15 6.58 0.02
CA LEU A 57 8.85 5.84 1.24
C LEU A 57 7.43 6.13 1.70
N ILE A 58 6.68 5.10 2.08
CA ILE A 58 5.35 5.20 2.70
C ILE A 58 5.40 4.50 4.04
N ASP A 59 5.24 5.25 5.11
CA ASP A 59 5.31 4.74 6.48
C ASP A 59 3.93 4.82 7.14
N THR A 60 3.65 3.88 8.05
CA THR A 60 2.40 3.85 8.80
C THR A 60 2.64 3.86 10.31
N GLY A 61 1.94 4.75 11.03
CA GLY A 61 1.97 4.88 12.48
C GLY A 61 3.38 4.81 13.07
N THR A 62 3.54 4.02 14.12
CA THR A 62 4.75 3.88 14.95
C THR A 62 6.04 3.37 14.26
N THR A 63 6.14 3.39 12.93
CA THR A 63 7.38 3.05 12.20
C THR A 63 8.56 3.86 12.74
N SER A 64 9.68 3.19 13.03
CA SER A 64 10.92 3.78 13.57
C SER A 64 10.83 4.47 14.95
N LEU A 65 9.73 4.28 15.69
CA LEU A 65 9.51 4.91 17.00
C LEU A 65 10.14 4.15 18.17
N TYR A 66 10.58 2.91 17.96
CA TYR A 66 11.18 2.07 18.99
C TYR A 66 12.66 1.80 18.70
N ASN A 67 13.47 1.72 19.77
CA ASN A 67 14.86 1.32 19.66
C ASN A 67 14.99 -0.22 19.58
N GLU A 68 16.21 -0.72 19.34
CA GLU A 68 16.49 -2.17 19.26
C GLU A 68 16.20 -2.93 20.57
N GLY A 69 16.16 -2.23 21.71
CA GLY A 69 15.72 -2.78 23.00
C GLY A 69 14.20 -2.93 23.14
N GLY A 70 13.43 -2.46 22.15
CA GLY A 70 11.96 -2.44 22.21
C GLY A 70 11.40 -1.32 23.09
N GLU A 71 12.21 -0.31 23.40
CA GLU A 71 11.80 0.84 24.20
C GLU A 71 11.30 1.98 23.30
N LEU A 72 10.26 2.67 23.76
CA LEU A 72 9.71 3.84 23.08
C LEU A 72 10.75 4.98 23.11
N GLN A 73 11.01 5.58 21.96
CA GLN A 73 11.89 6.75 21.83
C GLN A 73 11.10 8.06 21.95
N ASP A 74 11.79 9.15 22.27
CA ASP A 74 11.18 10.50 22.30
C ASP A 74 10.74 10.96 20.89
N ASN A 75 11.36 10.42 19.84
CA ASN A 75 11.04 10.73 18.45
C ASN A 75 11.41 9.57 17.51
N TYR A 76 10.90 9.61 16.29
CA TYR A 76 11.24 8.67 15.22
C TYR A 76 12.73 8.74 14.86
N SER A 77 13.38 7.58 14.69
CA SER A 77 14.75 7.55 14.15
C SER A 77 14.80 8.03 12.69
N LEU A 78 13.69 7.93 11.97
CA LEU A 78 13.51 8.47 10.61
C LEU A 78 12.81 9.84 10.55
N SER A 79 12.68 10.56 11.67
CA SER A 79 11.97 11.87 11.75
C SER A 79 12.39 12.88 10.67
N LYS A 80 13.67 12.89 10.28
CA LYS A 80 14.17 13.74 9.18
C LYS A 80 13.58 13.38 7.82
N LEU A 81 13.42 12.08 7.53
CA LEU A 81 12.76 11.64 6.30
C LEU A 81 11.27 11.98 6.36
N PHE A 82 10.63 11.70 7.50
CA PHE A 82 9.20 11.95 7.67
C PHE A 82 8.88 13.45 7.65
N GLY A 83 9.82 14.30 8.02
CA GLY A 83 9.64 15.75 8.10
C GLY A 83 8.69 16.18 9.22
N VAL A 84 8.49 15.32 10.22
CA VAL A 84 7.62 15.53 11.38
C VAL A 84 8.32 15.03 12.65
N ASN A 85 7.91 15.56 13.81
CA ASN A 85 8.28 15.04 15.11
C ASN A 85 7.10 14.30 15.75
N TYR A 86 7.38 13.18 16.41
CA TYR A 86 6.42 12.52 17.28
C TYR A 86 6.08 13.41 18.48
N VAL A 87 4.81 13.47 18.86
CA VAL A 87 4.33 14.21 20.03
C VAL A 87 3.74 13.27 21.06
N ALA A 88 2.81 12.41 20.64
CA ALA A 88 2.13 11.47 21.52
C ALA A 88 1.38 10.40 20.71
N HIS A 89 0.96 9.35 21.38
CA HIS A 89 -0.04 8.43 20.86
C HIS A 89 -1.43 8.94 21.25
N ALA A 90 -2.29 9.17 20.28
CA ALA A 90 -3.62 9.73 20.47
C ALA A 90 -4.70 8.73 20.06
N GLY A 91 -5.84 8.74 20.74
CA GLY A 91 -6.95 7.81 20.49
C GLY A 91 -8.02 7.90 21.56
N GLU A 92 -8.87 6.87 21.66
CA GLU A 92 -9.93 6.79 22.66
C GLU A 92 -9.64 5.69 23.68
N ALA A 93 -9.40 6.10 24.93
CA ALA A 93 -9.09 5.20 26.03
C ALA A 93 -10.32 4.85 26.89
N ASP A 94 -11.45 5.54 26.71
CA ASP A 94 -12.68 5.30 27.47
C ASP A 94 -13.31 3.95 27.06
N PRO A 95 -13.36 2.94 27.95
CA PRO A 95 -13.99 1.66 27.65
C PRO A 95 -15.47 1.83 27.27
N ALA A 96 -16.14 2.87 27.78
CA ALA A 96 -17.52 3.17 27.44
C ALA A 96 -17.70 3.73 26.02
N LYS A 97 -16.63 3.90 25.23
CA LYS A 97 -16.67 4.29 23.81
C LYS A 97 -15.98 3.29 22.88
N ASN A 98 -15.50 2.19 23.44
CA ASN A 98 -14.78 1.16 22.72
C ASN A 98 -15.72 -0.01 22.37
N ASP A 99 -15.73 -0.40 21.11
CA ASP A 99 -16.34 -1.64 20.60
C ASP A 99 -15.38 -2.41 19.68
N THR A 100 -14.08 -2.11 19.82
CA THR A 100 -12.99 -2.76 19.11
C THR A 100 -12.52 -3.96 19.91
N SER A 101 -12.52 -5.13 19.28
CA SER A 101 -12.11 -6.38 19.91
C SER A 101 -10.82 -6.93 19.29
N CYS A 102 -10.10 -7.71 20.07
CA CYS A 102 -8.90 -8.42 19.65
C CYS A 102 -8.86 -9.84 20.23
N TRP A 103 -7.95 -10.65 19.70
CA TRP A 103 -7.62 -11.97 20.20
C TRP A 103 -6.19 -11.92 20.70
N LYS A 104 -5.96 -12.42 21.91
CA LYS A 104 -4.61 -12.73 22.33
C LYS A 104 -4.07 -13.86 21.44
N ASN A 105 -2.87 -13.69 20.89
CA ASN A 105 -2.29 -14.73 20.05
C ASN A 105 -2.20 -16.08 20.81
N GLY A 106 -2.87 -17.12 20.28
CA GLY A 106 -3.01 -18.44 20.94
C GLY A 106 -4.03 -18.49 22.09
N GLY A 107 -4.82 -17.44 22.31
CA GLY A 107 -5.86 -17.36 23.33
C GLY A 107 -7.21 -17.91 22.87
N PRO A 108 -8.07 -18.39 23.80
CA PRO A 108 -9.33 -19.06 23.45
C PRO A 108 -10.53 -18.13 23.26
N SER A 109 -10.40 -16.82 23.51
CA SER A 109 -11.53 -15.88 23.53
C SER A 109 -11.15 -14.48 23.03
N THR A 110 -12.15 -13.76 22.52
CA THR A 110 -12.08 -12.33 22.23
C THR A 110 -12.00 -11.51 23.52
N LEU A 111 -11.36 -10.35 23.42
CA LEU A 111 -11.22 -9.35 24.48
C LEU A 111 -11.45 -7.96 23.87
N ASP A 112 -11.81 -6.98 24.70
CA ASP A 112 -11.81 -5.59 24.26
C ASP A 112 -10.36 -5.13 24.06
N TYR A 113 -10.11 -4.42 22.96
CA TYR A 113 -8.80 -3.85 22.69
C TYR A 113 -8.49 -2.75 23.70
N GLU A 114 -7.30 -2.74 24.28
CA GLU A 114 -6.89 -1.67 25.19
C GLU A 114 -6.03 -0.65 24.44
N PHE A 115 -6.48 0.60 24.41
CA PHE A 115 -5.72 1.71 23.84
C PHE A 115 -4.34 1.84 24.48
N GLY A 116 -3.32 2.05 23.64
CA GLY A 116 -1.98 2.40 24.09
C GLY A 116 -0.87 1.60 23.42
N LEU A 117 0.34 2.11 23.60
CA LEU A 117 1.57 1.56 23.04
C LEU A 117 2.22 0.56 23.99
N ASN A 118 1.62 -0.63 24.14
CA ASN A 118 2.14 -1.69 24.99
C ASN A 118 2.81 -2.81 24.14
N PRO A 119 4.15 -2.95 24.17
CA PRO A 119 4.87 -3.97 23.40
C PRO A 119 4.38 -5.40 23.62
N VAL A 120 3.89 -5.73 24.82
CA VAL A 120 3.36 -7.06 25.15
C VAL A 120 2.11 -7.39 24.33
N LYS A 121 1.34 -6.35 23.94
CA LYS A 121 0.07 -6.45 23.22
C LYS A 121 0.19 -6.28 21.72
N PHE A 122 1.37 -5.95 21.19
CA PHE A 122 1.56 -5.81 19.73
C PHE A 122 1.36 -7.10 18.95
N ARG A 123 1.31 -8.25 19.64
CA ARG A 123 0.99 -9.55 19.06
C ARG A 123 -0.50 -9.88 19.07
N ASP A 124 -1.32 -9.06 19.72
CA ASP A 124 -2.77 -9.27 19.75
C ASP A 124 -3.34 -9.00 18.35
N VAL A 125 -4.21 -9.91 17.90
CA VAL A 125 -4.80 -9.84 16.57
C VAL A 125 -6.10 -9.06 16.67
N ILE A 126 -6.16 -7.89 16.04
CA ILE A 126 -7.39 -7.10 16.01
C ILE A 126 -8.45 -7.85 15.19
N HIS A 127 -9.65 -7.97 15.76
CA HIS A 127 -10.75 -8.66 15.10
C HIS A 127 -11.47 -7.70 14.15
N ARG A 128 -11.69 -8.17 12.91
CA ARG A 128 -12.29 -7.38 11.82
C ARG A 128 -13.41 -8.08 11.08
N ASP A 129 -13.86 -9.25 11.53
CA ASP A 129 -15.08 -9.85 10.95
C ASP A 129 -16.32 -9.00 11.26
N ILE A 130 -16.26 -8.21 12.34
CA ILE A 130 -17.30 -7.25 12.72
C ILE A 130 -16.68 -5.84 12.68
N LYS A 131 -17.27 -4.94 11.90
CA LYS A 131 -16.88 -3.54 11.84
C LYS A 131 -17.24 -2.86 13.18
N PRO A 132 -16.29 -2.18 13.86
CA PRO A 132 -16.64 -1.29 14.97
C PRO A 132 -17.57 -0.17 14.48
N VAL A 133 -18.50 0.29 15.31
CA VAL A 133 -19.46 1.35 14.94
C VAL A 133 -19.36 2.52 15.90
N LYS A 134 -19.18 2.24 17.18
CA LYS A 134 -19.14 3.25 18.25
C LYS A 134 -17.80 3.99 18.29
N SER A 135 -16.74 3.28 17.95
CA SER A 135 -15.36 3.75 18.09
C SER A 135 -14.78 4.43 16.85
N LEU A 136 -15.51 4.47 15.73
CA LEU A 136 -15.01 5.02 14.49
C LEU A 136 -15.04 6.55 14.45
N LYS A 137 -14.00 7.11 13.84
CA LYS A 137 -13.89 8.53 13.45
C LYS A 137 -13.31 8.65 12.05
N GLU A 138 -13.28 9.86 11.52
CA GLU A 138 -12.85 10.12 10.15
C GLU A 138 -11.59 11.00 10.10
N TYR A 139 -10.83 10.83 9.02
CA TYR A 139 -9.91 11.83 8.47
C TYR A 139 -10.22 12.05 6.99
N SER A 140 -9.85 13.23 6.48
CA SER A 140 -10.17 13.64 5.10
C SER A 140 -8.98 14.25 4.39
N LEU A 141 -8.89 14.00 3.08
CA LEU A 141 -7.91 14.67 2.21
C LEU A 141 -8.17 16.17 2.11
N LEU A 142 -7.07 16.91 2.08
CA LEU A 142 -7.03 18.34 1.82
C LEU A 142 -6.87 18.60 0.31
N GLU A 143 -7.19 19.81 -0.15
CA GLU A 143 -7.09 20.19 -1.58
C GLU A 143 -5.67 20.02 -2.14
N ASN A 144 -4.65 20.36 -1.34
CA ASN A 144 -3.25 20.24 -1.74
C ASN A 144 -2.78 18.79 -1.93
N ALA A 145 -3.54 17.79 -1.46
CA ALA A 145 -3.24 16.38 -1.66
C ALA A 145 -3.13 16.01 -3.16
N THR A 146 -3.89 16.68 -4.04
CA THR A 146 -3.88 16.44 -5.51
C THR A 146 -2.53 16.68 -6.18
N THR A 147 -1.65 17.45 -5.53
CA THR A 147 -0.27 17.64 -5.99
C THR A 147 0.54 16.35 -5.87
N PHE A 148 0.17 15.50 -4.92
CA PHE A 148 0.94 14.33 -4.51
C PHE A 148 0.25 13.02 -4.85
N MET A 149 -1.07 12.94 -4.69
CA MET A 149 -1.86 11.73 -4.88
C MET A 149 -2.89 11.95 -5.99
N PRO A 150 -2.89 11.11 -7.04
CA PRO A 150 -3.88 11.22 -8.12
C PRO A 150 -5.26 10.68 -7.73
N VAL A 151 -5.32 9.84 -6.69
CA VAL A 151 -6.54 9.24 -6.12
C VAL A 151 -6.37 9.15 -4.59
N PRO A 152 -7.45 9.03 -3.81
CA PRO A 152 -8.83 9.30 -4.19
C PRO A 152 -9.07 10.79 -4.47
N GLU A 153 -10.31 11.16 -4.79
CA GLU A 153 -10.69 12.56 -5.02
C GLU A 153 -10.49 13.45 -3.79
N VAL A 154 -10.38 14.77 -4.01
CA VAL A 154 -10.28 15.74 -2.92
C VAL A 154 -11.49 15.65 -2.01
N GLY A 155 -11.25 15.71 -0.69
CA GLY A 155 -12.31 15.62 0.31
C GLY A 155 -12.76 14.19 0.58
N ALA A 156 -12.20 13.19 -0.10
CA ALA A 156 -12.37 11.78 0.25
C ALA A 156 -12.06 11.57 1.73
N ARG A 157 -12.91 10.76 2.38
CA ARG A 157 -12.85 10.49 3.81
C ARG A 157 -12.58 9.02 4.05
N CYS A 158 -11.77 8.76 5.06
CA CYS A 158 -11.53 7.42 5.57
C CYS A 158 -11.92 7.36 7.03
N GLU A 159 -12.57 6.27 7.39
CA GLU A 159 -12.78 5.92 8.78
C GLU A 159 -11.51 5.30 9.37
N TYR A 160 -11.32 5.49 10.67
CA TYR A 160 -10.31 4.80 11.46
C TYR A 160 -10.86 4.47 12.84
N ASP A 161 -10.23 3.48 13.47
CA ASP A 161 -10.62 2.92 14.76
C ASP A 161 -9.91 3.66 15.91
N MET A 162 -10.64 4.50 16.64
CA MET A 162 -10.07 5.38 17.68
C MET A 162 -9.35 4.64 18.82
N PRO A 163 -9.85 3.49 19.31
CA PRO A 163 -9.13 2.63 20.25
C PRO A 163 -7.76 2.16 19.77
N LEU A 164 -7.57 1.92 18.46
CA LEU A 164 -6.22 1.63 17.93
C LEU A 164 -5.33 2.87 17.95
N GLY A 165 -5.94 4.04 17.82
CA GLY A 165 -5.27 5.32 17.88
C GLY A 165 -4.48 5.69 16.62
N TYR A 166 -3.66 6.70 16.76
CA TYR A 166 -2.77 7.23 15.73
C TYR A 166 -1.60 7.94 16.39
N ASP A 167 -0.56 8.18 15.60
CA ASP A 167 0.55 9.00 16.04
C ASP A 167 0.22 10.47 15.85
N LYS A 168 0.13 11.22 16.95
CA LYS A 168 0.07 12.67 16.90
C LYS A 168 1.46 13.19 16.58
N VAL A 169 1.55 13.95 15.48
CA VAL A 169 2.82 14.49 14.98
C VAL A 169 2.76 15.99 14.80
N GLU A 170 3.91 16.63 14.94
CA GLU A 170 4.13 18.04 14.63
C GLU A 170 4.96 18.17 13.34
N PRO A 171 4.39 18.73 12.25
CA PRO A 171 5.13 18.94 11.01
C PRO A 171 6.27 19.95 11.16
N VAL A 172 7.42 19.62 10.58
CA VAL A 172 8.61 20.49 10.54
C VAL A 172 8.89 20.93 9.11
N THR A 173 9.10 19.97 8.21
CA THR A 173 9.29 20.20 6.77
C THR A 173 8.20 19.55 5.92
N ALA A 174 7.45 18.60 6.49
CA ALA A 174 6.40 17.91 5.79
C ALA A 174 5.17 18.80 5.56
N GLU A 175 4.54 18.63 4.41
CA GLU A 175 3.25 19.20 4.08
C GLU A 175 2.14 18.28 4.61
N VAL A 176 1.15 18.84 5.30
CA VAL A 176 -0.05 18.07 5.71
C VAL A 176 -0.99 17.97 4.52
N ILE A 177 -1.40 16.75 4.16
CA ILE A 177 -2.28 16.47 3.03
C ILE A 177 -3.58 15.77 3.43
N ALA A 178 -3.68 15.28 4.67
CA ALA A 178 -4.93 14.83 5.27
C ALA A 178 -4.98 15.21 6.76
N LYS A 179 -6.18 15.45 7.28
CA LYS A 179 -6.40 15.77 8.69
C LYS A 179 -7.50 14.92 9.30
N PHE A 180 -7.30 14.54 10.55
CA PHE A 180 -8.35 13.98 11.39
C PHE A 180 -9.43 15.03 11.67
N TYR A 181 -10.61 14.58 12.09
CA TYR A 181 -11.73 15.46 12.48
C TYR A 181 -11.36 16.51 13.55
N ASN A 182 -10.35 16.23 14.38
CA ASN A 182 -9.87 17.14 15.43
C ASN A 182 -8.76 18.09 14.95
N GLY A 183 -8.38 18.02 13.67
CA GLY A 183 -7.37 18.87 13.04
C GLY A 183 -5.93 18.34 13.08
N ASP A 184 -5.68 17.25 13.80
CA ASP A 184 -4.34 16.63 13.84
C ASP A 184 -3.97 16.04 12.45
N PRO A 185 -2.67 16.01 12.06
CA PRO A 185 -2.25 15.46 10.78
C PRO A 185 -2.52 13.95 10.67
N ALA A 186 -3.27 13.53 9.64
CA ALA A 186 -3.56 12.13 9.34
C ALA A 186 -2.62 11.56 8.27
N ILE A 187 -2.27 12.36 7.27
CA ILE A 187 -1.28 12.04 6.25
C ILE A 187 -0.42 13.28 6.03
N THR A 188 0.90 13.08 6.06
CA THR A 188 1.87 14.12 5.70
C THR A 188 2.78 13.61 4.58
N VAL A 189 3.34 14.54 3.81
CA VAL A 189 4.32 14.25 2.75
C VAL A 189 5.51 15.18 2.87
N ASN A 190 6.71 14.62 2.88
CA ASN A 190 7.96 15.36 2.91
C ASN A 190 8.75 15.11 1.63
N LYS A 191 9.36 16.17 1.08
CA LYS A 191 10.26 16.08 -0.07
C LYS A 191 11.69 15.96 0.46
N VAL A 192 12.40 14.91 0.07
CA VAL A 192 13.76 14.64 0.57
C VAL A 192 14.67 14.32 -0.60
N GLY A 193 15.63 15.20 -0.88
CA GLY A 193 16.46 15.08 -2.08
C GLY A 193 15.59 15.07 -3.34
N LYS A 194 15.62 13.94 -4.08
CA LYS A 194 14.77 13.70 -5.26
C LYS A 194 13.54 12.84 -4.97
N GLY A 195 13.36 12.36 -3.75
CA GLY A 195 12.32 11.44 -3.36
C GLY A 195 11.21 12.08 -2.52
N LEU A 196 10.26 11.23 -2.14
CA LEU A 196 9.13 11.57 -1.28
C LEU A 196 9.07 10.64 -0.07
N CYS A 197 8.56 11.15 1.04
CA CYS A 197 8.23 10.36 2.21
C CYS A 197 6.80 10.68 2.64
N PHE A 198 5.91 9.70 2.57
CA PHE A 198 4.56 9.79 3.10
C PHE A 198 4.51 9.17 4.50
N MET A 199 3.93 9.88 5.45
CA MET A 199 3.64 9.35 6.79
C MET A 199 2.13 9.28 6.98
N TRP A 200 1.59 8.08 7.10
CA TRP A 200 0.19 7.79 7.37
C TRP A 200 0.01 7.45 8.84
N THR A 201 -0.42 8.44 9.63
CA THR A 201 -0.35 8.38 11.10
C THR A 201 -1.35 7.45 11.82
N PRO A 202 -2.53 7.07 11.26
CA PRO A 202 -3.40 6.07 11.87
C PRO A 202 -2.67 4.77 12.20
N MET A 203 -3.04 4.13 13.32
CA MET A 203 -2.58 2.79 13.61
C MET A 203 -3.32 1.76 12.78
N HIS A 204 -2.55 0.86 12.16
CA HIS A 204 -3.08 -0.23 11.35
C HIS A 204 -4.14 0.24 10.32
N PRO A 205 -3.83 1.24 9.46
CA PRO A 205 -4.82 1.78 8.52
C PRO A 205 -5.40 0.69 7.61
N ALA A 206 -4.57 -0.30 7.27
CA ALA A 206 -4.92 -1.49 6.52
C ALA A 206 -5.82 -2.52 7.23
N LEU A 207 -6.17 -2.30 8.51
CA LEU A 207 -7.21 -3.07 9.21
C LEU A 207 -8.57 -2.39 9.11
N SER A 208 -8.71 -1.36 8.28
CA SER A 208 -9.98 -0.70 7.96
C SER A 208 -10.75 -1.53 6.93
N HIS A 209 -11.13 -2.73 7.31
CA HIS A 209 -11.90 -3.67 6.47
C HIS A 209 -12.86 -4.49 7.31
N THR A 210 -13.78 -5.16 6.64
CA THR A 210 -14.49 -6.32 7.18
C THR A 210 -14.04 -7.59 6.48
N SER A 211 -14.23 -8.73 7.14
CA SER A 211 -14.20 -9.99 6.40
C SER A 211 -15.44 -10.06 5.52
N SER A 212 -15.19 -10.30 4.25
CA SER A 212 -16.18 -10.68 3.27
C SER A 212 -16.58 -12.15 3.43
N ASP A 213 -17.58 -12.58 2.65
CA ASP A 213 -17.99 -13.99 2.55
C ASP A 213 -17.01 -14.84 1.69
N TRP A 214 -15.87 -14.29 1.27
CA TRP A 214 -14.89 -14.96 0.41
C TRP A 214 -14.01 -15.96 1.17
N GLU A 215 -13.82 -17.16 0.60
CA GLU A 215 -12.93 -18.18 1.16
C GLU A 215 -11.44 -17.94 0.84
N MET A 216 -11.14 -17.27 -0.29
CA MET A 216 -9.77 -17.02 -0.74
C MET A 216 -9.19 -15.75 -0.11
N HIS A 217 -8.01 -15.87 0.53
CA HIS A 217 -7.39 -14.80 1.31
C HIS A 217 -7.17 -13.47 0.54
N PRO A 218 -6.80 -13.43 -0.76
CA PRO A 218 -6.64 -12.18 -1.50
C PRO A 218 -7.95 -11.38 -1.62
N ASN A 219 -9.10 -12.06 -1.60
CA ASN A 219 -10.41 -11.42 -1.74
C ASN A 219 -11.18 -11.35 -0.43
N LYS A 220 -10.62 -11.86 0.66
CA LYS A 220 -11.32 -11.97 1.95
C LYS A 220 -11.67 -10.61 2.56
N LEU A 221 -11.06 -9.52 2.13
CA LEU A 221 -11.17 -8.23 2.82
C LEU A 221 -12.01 -7.24 2.02
N ASP A 222 -13.13 -6.81 2.59
CA ASP A 222 -13.92 -5.68 2.09
C ASP A 222 -13.45 -4.41 2.80
N PHE A 223 -12.59 -3.63 2.14
CA PHE A 223 -12.07 -2.40 2.71
C PHE A 223 -13.16 -1.35 2.92
N TRP A 224 -13.08 -0.62 4.02
CA TRP A 224 -13.92 0.53 4.26
C TRP A 224 -13.64 1.60 3.19
N PRO A 225 -14.60 2.48 2.90
CA PRO A 225 -14.47 3.47 1.83
C PRO A 225 -13.14 4.25 1.89
N ASN A 226 -12.49 4.34 0.73
CA ASN A 226 -11.23 5.05 0.50
C ASN A 226 -9.98 4.48 1.20
N ALA A 227 -10.08 3.47 2.09
CA ALA A 227 -8.91 2.95 2.81
C ALA A 227 -7.86 2.40 1.82
N ARG A 228 -8.29 1.61 0.85
CA ARG A 228 -7.44 1.10 -0.24
C ARG A 228 -6.94 2.24 -1.13
N GLU A 229 -7.81 3.15 -1.51
CA GLU A 229 -7.51 4.25 -2.43
C GLU A 229 -6.47 5.22 -1.85
N MET A 230 -6.41 5.42 -0.53
CA MET A 230 -5.35 6.23 0.10
C MET A 230 -3.98 5.62 -0.15
N LEU A 231 -3.83 4.30 0.04
CA LEU A 231 -2.58 3.61 -0.23
C LEU A 231 -2.23 3.66 -1.72
N GLN A 232 -3.22 3.38 -2.58
CA GLN A 232 -3.07 3.47 -4.03
C GLN A 232 -2.58 4.86 -4.45
N GLY A 233 -3.18 5.91 -3.88
CA GLY A 233 -2.83 7.31 -4.10
C GLY A 233 -1.38 7.62 -3.78
N MET A 234 -0.88 7.18 -2.62
CA MET A 234 0.51 7.39 -2.22
C MET A 234 1.49 6.64 -3.15
N VAL A 235 1.16 5.41 -3.56
CA VAL A 235 2.00 4.64 -4.49
C VAL A 235 2.06 5.30 -5.87
N LEU A 236 0.90 5.59 -6.47
CA LEU A 236 0.82 6.23 -7.79
C LEU A 236 1.43 7.63 -7.76
N GLY A 237 1.26 8.35 -6.66
CA GLY A 237 1.90 9.63 -6.39
C GLY A 237 3.41 9.57 -6.40
N GLY A 238 3.98 8.60 -5.67
CA GLY A 238 5.41 8.33 -5.65
C GLY A 238 5.99 8.00 -7.01
N LEU A 239 5.29 7.13 -7.78
CA LEU A 239 5.68 6.79 -9.14
C LEU A 239 5.66 8.02 -10.05
N LYS A 240 4.57 8.81 -10.01
CA LYS A 240 4.43 10.04 -10.79
C LYS A 240 5.53 11.05 -10.45
N HIS A 241 5.89 11.22 -9.19
CA HIS A 241 6.97 12.12 -8.77
C HIS A 241 8.32 11.75 -9.41
N GLN A 242 8.55 10.47 -9.60
CA GLN A 242 9.76 9.93 -10.23
C GLN A 242 9.68 9.89 -11.77
N GLY A 243 8.57 10.32 -12.37
CA GLY A 243 8.29 10.11 -13.79
C GLY A 243 8.17 8.63 -14.17
N ALA A 244 7.88 7.75 -13.20
CA ALA A 244 7.69 6.33 -13.38
C ALA A 244 6.19 5.98 -13.48
N LYS A 245 5.91 4.77 -13.97
CA LYS A 245 4.56 4.20 -14.07
C LYS A 245 4.57 2.77 -13.52
N LEU A 246 3.38 2.22 -13.26
CA LEU A 246 3.26 0.79 -12.92
C LEU A 246 3.73 -0.07 -14.11
N PRO A 247 4.28 -1.27 -13.89
CA PRO A 247 4.66 -2.13 -15.01
C PRO A 247 3.44 -2.56 -15.86
N VAL A 248 2.26 -2.60 -15.25
CA VAL A 248 0.97 -2.86 -15.88
C VAL A 248 -0.10 -1.96 -15.24
N GLU A 249 -0.98 -1.44 -16.07
CA GLU A 249 -2.17 -0.67 -15.70
C GLU A 249 -3.39 -1.41 -16.25
N THR A 250 -4.49 -1.36 -15.52
CA THR A 250 -5.72 -2.08 -15.84
C THR A 250 -6.85 -1.10 -16.13
N ASP A 251 -7.76 -1.50 -17.00
CA ASP A 251 -9.06 -0.85 -17.16
C ASP A 251 -10.16 -1.90 -17.14
N ASN A 252 -11.22 -1.60 -16.37
CA ASN A 252 -12.37 -2.47 -16.14
C ASN A 252 -12.03 -3.89 -15.63
N LEU A 253 -10.94 -4.05 -14.86
CA LEU A 253 -10.62 -5.33 -14.22
C LEU A 253 -11.23 -5.41 -12.82
N PRO A 254 -11.95 -6.49 -12.44
CA PRO A 254 -12.50 -6.65 -11.09
C PRO A 254 -11.40 -6.70 -10.01
N THR A 255 -11.73 -6.23 -8.82
CA THR A 255 -10.83 -6.23 -7.65
C THR A 255 -10.44 -7.63 -7.18
N GLU A 256 -11.25 -8.62 -7.56
CA GLU A 256 -11.11 -10.05 -7.29
C GLU A 256 -10.06 -10.74 -8.16
N VAL A 257 -9.57 -10.05 -9.19
CA VAL A 257 -8.54 -10.57 -10.10
C VAL A 257 -7.17 -10.13 -9.61
N GLU A 258 -6.32 -11.10 -9.30
CA GLU A 258 -4.91 -10.83 -9.04
C GLU A 258 -4.13 -10.67 -10.35
N ILE A 259 -3.22 -9.70 -10.37
CA ILE A 259 -2.21 -9.55 -11.41
C ILE A 259 -0.82 -9.81 -10.84
N THR A 260 -0.11 -10.75 -11.46
CA THR A 260 1.31 -10.96 -11.23
C THR A 260 2.10 -10.69 -12.51
N VAL A 261 3.11 -9.82 -12.41
CA VAL A 261 4.00 -9.47 -13.52
C VAL A 261 5.37 -10.09 -13.31
N ARG A 262 5.88 -10.78 -14.33
CA ARG A 262 7.20 -11.38 -14.33
C ARG A 262 8.01 -10.91 -15.52
N SER A 263 9.13 -10.25 -15.26
CA SER A 263 10.13 -9.95 -16.29
C SER A 263 11.08 -11.14 -16.48
N GLN A 264 11.41 -11.44 -17.74
CA GLN A 264 12.40 -12.44 -18.15
C GLN A 264 13.40 -11.81 -19.13
N PRO A 265 14.40 -11.07 -18.62
CA PRO A 265 15.40 -10.40 -19.45
C PRO A 265 16.16 -11.35 -20.38
N GLU A 266 16.43 -12.58 -19.93
CA GLU A 266 17.09 -13.65 -20.68
C GLU A 266 16.32 -14.09 -21.93
N HIS A 267 15.01 -13.85 -21.95
CA HIS A 267 14.12 -14.16 -23.06
C HIS A 267 13.57 -12.89 -23.74
N ASN A 268 14.02 -11.70 -23.32
CA ASN A 268 13.47 -10.41 -23.74
C ASN A 268 11.93 -10.42 -23.69
N ARG A 269 11.32 -10.83 -22.57
CA ARG A 269 9.85 -10.83 -22.45
C ARG A 269 9.36 -10.46 -21.07
N THR A 270 8.13 -9.98 -21.00
CA THR A 270 7.35 -9.82 -19.78
C THR A 270 6.14 -10.73 -19.87
N ILE A 271 5.82 -11.40 -18.76
CA ILE A 271 4.66 -12.27 -18.63
C ILE A 271 3.73 -11.63 -17.61
N VAL A 272 2.45 -11.52 -17.97
CA VAL A 272 1.38 -11.09 -17.06
C VAL A 272 0.47 -12.27 -16.82
N HIS A 273 0.31 -12.64 -15.56
CA HIS A 273 -0.69 -13.60 -15.11
C HIS A 273 -1.88 -12.85 -14.58
N VAL A 274 -3.09 -13.21 -15.03
CA VAL A 274 -4.35 -12.76 -14.45
C VAL A 274 -5.03 -13.97 -13.83
N LEU A 275 -5.38 -13.89 -12.54
CA LEU A 275 -6.00 -14.97 -11.80
C LEU A 275 -7.29 -14.46 -11.16
N ASN A 276 -8.43 -14.94 -11.66
CA ASN A 276 -9.75 -14.68 -11.12
C ASN A 276 -9.98 -15.57 -9.92
N TYR A 277 -10.06 -14.96 -8.74
CA TYR A 277 -10.45 -15.65 -7.51
C TYR A 277 -11.98 -15.65 -7.31
N ASP A 278 -12.76 -15.01 -8.21
CA ASP A 278 -14.23 -15.04 -8.18
C ASP A 278 -14.84 -16.37 -8.63
N THR A 279 -15.29 -17.15 -7.66
CA THR A 279 -16.00 -18.41 -7.89
C THR A 279 -17.51 -18.23 -8.17
N ARG A 280 -18.04 -17.01 -8.03
CA ARG A 280 -19.44 -16.64 -8.29
C ARG A 280 -19.63 -16.02 -9.67
N GLN A 281 -18.56 -15.45 -10.22
CA GLN A 281 -18.52 -14.94 -11.58
C GLN A 281 -18.15 -16.08 -12.54
N ASP A 282 -18.93 -16.26 -13.62
CA ASP A 282 -18.65 -17.30 -14.61
C ASP A 282 -17.32 -17.05 -15.34
N LYS A 283 -17.04 -15.78 -15.66
CA LYS A 283 -15.84 -15.34 -16.37
C LYS A 283 -15.62 -13.83 -16.20
N VAL A 284 -14.37 -13.41 -16.37
CA VAL A 284 -13.99 -12.01 -16.54
C VAL A 284 -13.97 -11.71 -18.04
N ASP A 285 -14.61 -10.62 -18.45
CA ASP A 285 -14.63 -10.12 -19.83
C ASP A 285 -14.49 -8.59 -19.88
N GLU A 286 -14.40 -8.04 -21.10
CA GLU A 286 -14.39 -6.59 -21.35
C GLU A 286 -13.36 -5.78 -20.57
N TYR A 287 -12.16 -6.33 -20.36
CA TYR A 287 -11.06 -5.66 -19.68
C TYR A 287 -9.89 -5.40 -20.64
N SER A 288 -9.05 -4.43 -20.28
CA SER A 288 -7.82 -4.14 -21.02
C SER A 288 -6.63 -3.96 -20.10
N LEU A 289 -5.45 -4.20 -20.66
CA LEU A 289 -4.18 -3.95 -19.99
C LEU A 289 -3.36 -2.95 -20.80
N THR A 290 -2.67 -2.07 -20.09
CA THR A 290 -1.59 -1.24 -20.63
C THR A 290 -0.29 -1.66 -19.97
N ILE A 291 0.67 -2.14 -20.75
CA ILE A 291 1.98 -2.58 -20.26
C ILE A 291 3.01 -1.52 -20.63
N ASN A 292 3.73 -1.01 -19.62
CA ASN A 292 4.77 -0.02 -19.84
C ASN A 292 6.04 -0.69 -20.40
N VAL A 293 6.56 -0.13 -21.49
CA VAL A 293 7.69 -0.68 -22.24
C VAL A 293 8.98 -0.40 -21.47
N PRO A 294 9.82 -1.41 -21.19
CA PRO A 294 11.10 -1.18 -20.53
C PRO A 294 12.02 -0.25 -21.33
N ASP A 295 12.86 0.52 -20.64
CA ASP A 295 13.78 1.48 -21.28
C ASP A 295 14.60 0.84 -22.40
N GLY A 296 14.61 1.48 -23.57
CA GLY A 296 15.35 1.03 -24.74
C GLY A 296 14.80 -0.21 -25.44
N LYS A 297 13.60 -0.68 -25.06
CA LYS A 297 12.90 -1.79 -25.74
C LYS A 297 11.81 -1.29 -26.66
N GLN A 298 11.44 -2.13 -27.62
CA GLN A 298 10.20 -1.98 -28.38
C GLN A 298 9.41 -3.28 -28.32
N VAL A 299 8.09 -3.21 -28.49
CA VAL A 299 7.27 -4.42 -28.62
C VAL A 299 7.57 -5.12 -29.95
N ALA A 300 7.85 -6.41 -29.86
CA ALA A 300 8.00 -7.30 -31.00
C ALA A 300 6.66 -7.98 -31.32
N ARG A 301 6.02 -8.53 -30.29
CA ARG A 301 4.69 -9.15 -30.38
C ARG A 301 4.06 -9.31 -29.00
N VAL A 302 2.76 -9.57 -28.99
CA VAL A 302 1.97 -9.87 -27.80
C VAL A 302 1.12 -11.10 -28.11
N PHE A 303 1.15 -12.14 -27.29
CA PHE A 303 0.45 -13.39 -27.59
C PHE A 303 -0.01 -14.13 -26.33
N TYR A 304 -1.02 -14.99 -26.50
CA TYR A 304 -1.41 -15.98 -25.51
C TYR A 304 -0.51 -17.22 -25.64
N PRO A 305 0.22 -17.64 -24.61
CA PRO A 305 1.21 -18.72 -24.69
C PRO A 305 0.60 -20.13 -24.71
N ASP A 306 -0.67 -20.28 -24.35
CA ASP A 306 -1.39 -21.56 -24.38
C ASP A 306 -1.80 -21.97 -25.81
N THR A 307 -2.13 -20.99 -26.65
CA THR A 307 -2.64 -21.15 -28.01
C THR A 307 -1.69 -20.61 -29.08
N GLU A 308 -0.65 -19.88 -28.66
CA GLU A 308 0.24 -19.09 -29.52
C GLU A 308 -0.49 -18.05 -30.39
N THR A 309 -1.70 -17.66 -29.99
CA THR A 309 -2.50 -16.68 -30.73
C THR A 309 -2.00 -15.27 -30.45
N GLU A 310 -1.73 -14.50 -31.51
CA GLU A 310 -1.34 -13.10 -31.43
C GLU A 310 -2.49 -12.22 -30.91
N ILE A 311 -2.17 -11.26 -30.06
CA ILE A 311 -3.08 -10.28 -29.48
C ILE A 311 -2.90 -8.96 -30.22
N ASN A 312 -4.00 -8.39 -30.70
CA ASN A 312 -3.97 -7.05 -31.29
C ASN A 312 -3.66 -6.03 -30.19
N PHE A 313 -2.73 -5.13 -30.47
CA PHE A 313 -2.32 -4.09 -29.53
C PHE A 313 -2.17 -2.75 -30.22
N VAL A 314 -2.27 -1.69 -29.42
CA VAL A 314 -1.93 -0.32 -29.81
C VAL A 314 -0.64 0.06 -29.08
N ALA A 315 0.41 0.36 -29.84
CA ALA A 315 1.66 0.84 -29.28
C ALA A 315 1.67 2.37 -29.24
N GLU A 316 1.95 2.93 -28.08
CA GLU A 316 2.19 4.35 -27.87
C GLU A 316 3.64 4.58 -27.39
N GLU A 317 4.03 5.84 -27.24
CA GLU A 317 5.36 6.15 -26.72
C GLU A 317 5.52 5.64 -25.28
N GLY A 318 6.25 4.53 -25.12
CA GLY A 318 6.56 3.93 -23.83
C GLY A 318 5.50 2.96 -23.27
N SER A 319 4.44 2.62 -24.01
CA SER A 319 3.42 1.68 -23.56
C SER A 319 2.79 0.87 -24.70
N VAL A 320 2.16 -0.25 -24.32
CA VAL A 320 1.38 -1.10 -25.24
C VAL A 320 0.04 -1.42 -24.59
N ALA A 321 -1.05 -1.00 -25.22
CA ALA A 321 -2.42 -1.25 -24.77
C ALA A 321 -3.06 -2.40 -25.55
N MET A 322 -3.82 -3.26 -24.86
CA MET A 322 -4.47 -4.42 -25.45
C MET A 322 -5.80 -4.73 -24.76
N GLY A 323 -6.85 -4.94 -25.55
CA GLY A 323 -8.08 -5.58 -25.07
C GLY A 323 -7.87 -7.10 -25.05
N LEU A 324 -8.39 -7.76 -24.01
CA LEU A 324 -8.12 -9.17 -23.78
C LEU A 324 -9.37 -10.03 -23.94
N ARG A 325 -9.15 -11.33 -24.20
CA ARG A 325 -10.22 -12.32 -24.26
C ARG A 325 -10.78 -12.57 -22.86
N SER A 326 -11.99 -13.11 -22.82
CA SER A 326 -12.58 -13.54 -21.56
C SER A 326 -11.86 -14.77 -21.00
N PHE A 327 -11.77 -14.88 -19.68
CA PHE A 327 -11.21 -16.05 -19.00
C PHE A 327 -12.01 -16.40 -17.74
N GLU A 328 -12.05 -17.68 -17.38
CA GLU A 328 -12.81 -18.16 -16.21
C GLU A 328 -11.97 -18.05 -14.93
N ILE A 329 -10.82 -18.73 -14.89
CA ILE A 329 -9.96 -18.83 -13.70
C ILE A 329 -8.64 -18.11 -13.92
N HIS A 330 -7.88 -18.48 -14.95
CA HIS A 330 -6.53 -17.98 -15.17
C HIS A 330 -6.30 -17.70 -16.65
N ASP A 331 -5.59 -16.63 -16.96
CA ASP A 331 -5.03 -16.39 -18.28
C ASP A 331 -3.60 -15.84 -18.18
N MET A 332 -2.87 -15.93 -19.27
CA MET A 332 -1.48 -15.49 -19.37
C MET A 332 -1.25 -14.71 -20.66
N ILE A 333 -0.61 -13.56 -20.51
CA ILE A 333 -0.25 -12.67 -21.61
C ILE A 333 1.27 -12.57 -21.65
N VAL A 334 1.86 -12.81 -22.82
CA VAL A 334 3.29 -12.63 -23.03
C VAL A 334 3.52 -11.45 -23.95
N VAL A 335 4.27 -10.46 -23.47
CA VAL A 335 4.82 -9.38 -24.29
C VAL A 335 6.28 -9.67 -24.57
N GLN A 336 6.62 -9.83 -25.84
CA GLN A 336 7.99 -10.02 -26.27
C GLN A 336 8.59 -8.71 -26.76
N TRP A 337 9.80 -8.42 -26.31
CA TRP A 337 10.55 -7.20 -26.58
C TRP A 337 11.63 -7.45 -27.65
N LYS A 338 11.95 -6.41 -28.43
CA LYS A 338 13.11 -6.37 -29.34
C LYS A 338 14.11 -5.30 -28.91
#